data_AF-A0A1R4B0V6-F1
#
_entry.id   AF-A0A1R4B0V6-F1
#
_cell.length_a   1.000
_cell.length_b   1.000
_cell.length_c   1.000
_cell.angle_alpha   90.00
_cell.angle_beta   90.00
_cell.angle_gamma   90.00
#
_symmetry.space_group_name_H-M   'P 1'
#
loop_
_entity.id
_entity.type
_entity.pdbx_description
1 polymer ?
#
loop_
_entity_poly.entity_id
_entity_poly.type
_entity_poly.pdbx_seq_one_letter_code
_entity_poly.pdbx_strand_id
1 'polypeptide(L)'
;MLKKVRIAGLGIASTMLMSLGFVMPATAASVPSGTVSTILGEHAGKCIGVKGSSNAAGALLQSQNCSDSGFQNWKMTKQSDNYYEIKNVASGKCLDVTGWSTVAGENLQQWDCNGLETQRWNISDQGNGIFAIISKMSGLAVEVADASTQNGGRIVQWDWMNQSHQRWSFPSSGSGGGNAGGDNPIGFGANVTGGAGGEVVTVSTPEQLRTAITGNTPRIIRVSGSIDFRRTEGFTTGLGCTNSENYCSLNGKQEKILDRMDYCVGHSKYNITYDSAGVQPLLVGSNKTIIGVGANSGIKGKGFRMVNGVSNIIIRNLSITDINDGIVWGGDGITIDNASRIWVDHNYFARIARQFIVTGWGTAQQVTISGNYLDGTTDYGHYCNRRHYWMMLFLAERQSITLAGNRIHMGSGRSPKVGANTNAQGGVVHMINNYLDQNYGSGADNMQQTTLLMEGNYFEKGTRFEPIARSATSNPLFAPTSANIGYANNYCSSILGRSCVSNVDLNNSGNFVVNSSAMSNINANSNWRNVIRSVRPKRASEVRSQRFGPQSDIK
;
A
#
# COMPACT_ATOMS: atom_id res chain seq x y z
N MET A 1 -75.91 29.43 -10.45
CA MET A 1 -76.07 29.16 -11.91
C MET A 1 -74.69 28.95 -12.50
N LEU A 2 -74.47 27.82 -13.17
CA LEU A 2 -73.20 27.41 -13.78
C LEU A 2 -72.68 28.44 -14.81
N LYS A 3 -71.34 28.53 -14.97
CA LYS A 3 -70.68 28.18 -16.25
C LYS A 3 -69.16 28.03 -16.10
N LYS A 4 -68.66 26.86 -16.53
CA LYS A 4 -67.27 26.49 -16.75
C LYS A 4 -66.72 27.21 -17.98
N VAL A 5 -65.44 27.59 -17.96
CA VAL A 5 -64.60 27.72 -19.16
C VAL A 5 -63.27 27.01 -18.90
N ARG A 6 -62.92 26.07 -19.79
CA ARG A 6 -61.65 25.33 -19.86
C ARG A 6 -60.61 26.16 -20.61
N ILE A 7 -59.35 26.17 -20.18
CA ILE A 7 -58.20 26.42 -21.06
C ILE A 7 -57.14 25.34 -20.81
N ALA A 8 -56.57 24.88 -21.93
CA ALA A 8 -55.81 23.66 -22.15
C ALA A 8 -54.40 23.65 -21.55
N GLY A 9 -53.91 22.45 -21.21
CA GLY A 9 -52.52 22.19 -20.86
C GLY A 9 -51.63 22.13 -22.10
N LEU A 10 -50.49 22.81 -22.04
CA LEU A 10 -49.37 22.60 -22.97
C LEU A 10 -48.44 21.53 -22.39
N GLY A 11 -48.35 20.39 -23.09
CA GLY A 11 -47.27 19.43 -22.91
C GLY A 11 -46.01 19.92 -23.61
N ILE A 12 -44.90 19.98 -22.87
CA ILE A 12 -43.56 20.22 -23.43
C ILE A 12 -43.00 18.86 -23.80
N ALA A 13 -42.81 18.65 -25.11
CA ALA A 13 -42.14 17.48 -25.67
C ALA A 13 -40.63 17.55 -25.35
N SER A 14 -40.14 16.54 -24.64
CA SER A 14 -38.71 16.36 -24.39
C SER A 14 -38.09 15.67 -25.61
N THR A 15 -37.32 16.40 -26.42
CA THR A 15 -36.53 15.85 -27.52
C THR A 15 -35.37 15.05 -26.96
N MET A 16 -35.47 13.72 -27.06
CA MET A 16 -34.43 12.76 -26.72
C MET A 16 -33.33 12.82 -27.79
N LEU A 17 -32.20 13.45 -27.49
CA LEU A 17 -30.98 13.29 -28.28
C LEU A 17 -30.47 11.86 -28.09
N MET A 18 -30.64 11.00 -29.09
CA MET A 18 -29.86 9.77 -29.21
C MET A 18 -28.42 10.17 -29.54
N SER A 19 -27.56 10.19 -28.53
CA SER A 19 -26.12 10.14 -28.74
C SER A 19 -25.77 8.77 -29.33
N LEU A 20 -25.40 8.74 -30.62
CA LEU A 20 -24.68 7.59 -31.16
C LEU A 20 -23.38 7.45 -30.37
N GLY A 21 -23.33 6.47 -29.49
CA GLY A 21 -22.11 6.07 -28.79
C GLY A 21 -21.10 5.58 -29.82
N PHE A 22 -20.12 6.41 -30.14
CA PHE A 22 -18.86 5.92 -30.68
C PHE A 22 -18.20 5.09 -29.57
N VAL A 23 -18.39 3.77 -29.61
CA VAL A 23 -17.58 2.84 -28.85
C VAL A 23 -16.19 2.91 -29.47
N MET A 24 -15.29 3.67 -28.84
CA MET A 24 -13.87 3.47 -29.12
C MET A 24 -13.56 2.03 -28.71
N PRO A 25 -13.01 1.18 -29.59
CA PRO A 25 -12.55 -0.13 -29.15
C PRO A 25 -11.53 0.10 -28.05
N ALA A 26 -11.77 -0.51 -26.89
CA ALA A 26 -10.77 -0.56 -25.83
C ALA A 26 -9.50 -1.14 -26.45
N THR A 27 -8.44 -0.33 -26.55
CA THR A 27 -7.14 -0.81 -26.96
C THR A 27 -6.74 -1.90 -25.97
N ALA A 28 -6.62 -3.14 -26.43
CA ALA A 28 -6.16 -4.26 -25.61
C ALA A 28 -4.87 -3.86 -24.88
N ALA A 29 -4.81 -4.06 -23.57
CA ALA A 29 -3.65 -3.68 -22.80
C ALA A 29 -2.48 -4.60 -23.18
N SER A 30 -1.50 -4.08 -23.93
CA SER A 30 -0.29 -4.84 -24.28
C SER A 30 0.75 -4.75 -23.17
N VAL A 31 1.48 -5.82 -22.90
CA VAL A 31 2.64 -5.79 -21.99
C VAL A 31 3.68 -4.80 -22.51
N PRO A 32 4.10 -3.76 -21.75
CA PRO A 32 5.10 -2.81 -22.21
C PRO A 32 6.40 -3.50 -22.63
N SER A 33 6.98 -3.10 -23.77
CA SER A 33 8.27 -3.63 -24.20
C SER A 33 9.35 -3.31 -23.17
N GLY A 34 10.19 -4.29 -22.84
CA GLY A 34 11.21 -4.19 -21.80
C GLY A 34 10.75 -4.58 -20.41
N THR A 35 9.49 -5.00 -20.24
CA THR A 35 8.98 -5.55 -18.97
C THR A 35 9.86 -6.71 -18.50
N VAL A 36 10.37 -6.63 -17.27
CA VAL A 36 11.01 -7.76 -16.57
C VAL A 36 10.03 -8.25 -15.52
N SER A 37 9.79 -9.56 -15.44
CA SER A 37 8.74 -10.12 -14.60
C SER A 37 8.86 -11.65 -14.48
N THR A 38 8.32 -12.22 -13.40
CA THR A 38 8.05 -13.66 -13.35
C THR A 38 6.82 -13.97 -14.23
N ILE A 39 6.78 -15.16 -14.84
CA ILE A 39 5.57 -15.60 -15.55
C ILE A 39 4.74 -16.45 -14.58
N LEU A 40 3.74 -15.83 -13.94
CA LEU A 40 2.93 -16.42 -12.87
C LEU A 40 1.65 -17.06 -13.43
N GLY A 41 1.49 -18.36 -13.25
CA GLY A 41 0.30 -19.10 -13.69
C GLY A 41 -0.89 -18.95 -12.75
N GLU A 42 -2.08 -18.72 -13.31
CA GLU A 42 -3.34 -18.55 -12.56
C GLU A 42 -3.73 -19.82 -11.79
N HIS A 43 -3.54 -21.01 -12.39
CA HIS A 43 -4.01 -22.29 -11.84
C HIS A 43 -3.48 -22.61 -10.43
N ALA A 44 -2.15 -22.66 -10.28
CA ALA A 44 -1.49 -23.13 -9.06
C ALA A 44 -0.71 -22.01 -8.34
N GLY A 45 -0.74 -20.78 -8.85
CA GLY A 45 0.05 -19.67 -8.30
C GLY A 45 1.56 -19.90 -8.38
N LYS A 46 2.02 -20.61 -9.41
CA LYS A 46 3.43 -21.00 -9.62
C LYS A 46 4.04 -20.26 -10.81
N CYS A 47 5.35 -20.09 -10.76
CA CYS A 47 6.09 -19.34 -11.76
C CYS A 47 6.85 -20.29 -12.71
N ILE A 48 6.91 -19.92 -14.00
CA ILE A 48 7.78 -20.58 -14.97
C ILE A 48 9.24 -20.25 -14.65
N GLY A 49 10.08 -21.27 -14.50
CA GLY A 49 11.52 -21.09 -14.42
C GLY A 49 12.28 -22.21 -15.10
N VAL A 50 13.59 -21.99 -15.26
CA VAL A 50 14.49 -22.98 -15.85
C VAL A 50 14.74 -24.13 -14.85
N LYS A 51 14.59 -25.38 -15.31
CA LYS A 51 14.82 -26.57 -14.49
C LYS A 51 16.26 -26.59 -13.95
N GLY A 52 16.37 -26.79 -12.63
CA GLY A 52 17.66 -26.81 -11.93
C GLY A 52 18.44 -25.49 -11.99
N SER A 53 17.80 -24.37 -12.32
CA SER A 53 18.45 -23.06 -12.48
C SER A 53 19.62 -23.08 -13.49
N SER A 54 19.56 -23.99 -14.47
CA SER A 54 20.62 -24.19 -15.45
C SER A 54 20.77 -22.95 -16.35
N ASN A 55 22.00 -22.63 -16.73
CA ASN A 55 22.32 -21.63 -17.75
C ASN A 55 22.59 -22.24 -19.14
N ALA A 56 22.48 -23.57 -19.29
CA ALA A 56 22.74 -24.25 -20.55
C ALA A 56 21.62 -24.04 -21.57
N ALA A 57 21.98 -23.96 -22.85
CA ALA A 57 21.02 -24.10 -23.94
C ALA A 57 20.41 -25.51 -23.91
N GLY A 58 19.11 -25.61 -24.17
CA GLY A 58 18.37 -26.87 -24.11
C GLY A 58 17.86 -27.22 -22.71
N ALA A 59 18.09 -26.39 -21.70
CA ALA A 59 17.51 -26.62 -20.39
C ALA A 59 15.98 -26.41 -20.44
N LEU A 60 15.24 -27.44 -20.05
CA LEU A 60 13.78 -27.43 -20.02
C LEU A 60 13.23 -26.44 -18.98
N LEU A 61 12.01 -25.99 -19.22
CA LEU A 61 11.27 -25.14 -18.30
C LEU A 61 10.31 -25.96 -17.44
N GLN A 62 10.05 -25.47 -16.22
CA GLN A 62 9.14 -26.09 -15.27
C GLN A 62 8.34 -25.05 -14.48
N SER A 63 7.14 -25.43 -14.04
CA SER A 63 6.38 -24.70 -13.02
C SER A 63 6.92 -25.04 -11.63
N GLN A 64 7.14 -24.02 -10.82
CA GLN A 64 7.59 -24.19 -9.44
C GLN A 64 7.21 -22.97 -8.60
N ASN A 65 7.32 -23.09 -7.27
CA ASN A 65 7.10 -21.98 -6.36
C ASN A 65 7.85 -20.72 -6.83
N CYS A 66 7.19 -19.58 -6.78
CA CYS A 66 7.76 -18.31 -7.21
C CYS A 66 8.90 -17.87 -6.30
N SER A 67 9.94 -17.32 -6.90
CA SER A 67 11.05 -16.66 -6.23
C SER A 67 11.56 -15.50 -7.10
N ASP A 68 12.31 -14.59 -6.49
CA ASP A 68 12.93 -13.46 -7.21
C ASP A 68 14.24 -13.84 -7.92
N SER A 69 14.54 -15.13 -7.99
CA SER A 69 15.77 -15.63 -8.61
C SER A 69 15.77 -15.37 -10.12
N GLY A 70 16.92 -14.99 -10.68
CA GLY A 70 17.05 -14.65 -12.10
C GLY A 70 16.57 -15.74 -13.07
N PHE A 71 16.61 -17.02 -12.68
CA PHE A 71 16.15 -18.15 -13.52
C PHE A 71 14.62 -18.25 -13.64
N GLN A 72 13.86 -17.47 -12.86
CA GLN A 72 12.40 -17.31 -12.94
C GLN A 72 11.98 -15.93 -13.43
N ASN A 73 12.91 -15.00 -13.60
CA ASN A 73 12.64 -13.67 -14.12
C ASN A 73 12.90 -13.63 -15.62
N TRP A 74 11.97 -13.03 -16.36
CA TRP A 74 11.97 -12.98 -17.81
C TRP A 74 11.79 -11.54 -18.28
N LYS A 75 12.62 -11.12 -19.24
CA LYS A 75 12.51 -9.84 -19.94
C LYS A 75 11.73 -10.04 -21.24
N MET A 76 10.57 -9.41 -21.33
CA MET A 76 9.69 -9.42 -22.50
C MET A 76 9.99 -8.18 -23.35
N THR A 77 10.58 -8.39 -24.52
CA THR A 77 10.93 -7.30 -25.45
C THR A 77 10.13 -7.46 -26.73
N LYS A 78 9.24 -6.50 -27.00
CA LYS A 78 8.46 -6.47 -28.24
C LYS A 78 9.38 -6.14 -29.41
N GLN A 79 9.35 -6.99 -30.42
CA GLN A 79 10.17 -6.90 -31.63
C GLN A 79 9.43 -6.11 -32.72
N SER A 80 10.13 -5.78 -33.80
CA SER A 80 9.58 -5.02 -34.94
C SER A 80 8.42 -5.72 -35.67
N ASP A 81 8.31 -7.05 -35.53
CA ASP A 81 7.22 -7.86 -36.10
C ASP A 81 5.98 -7.96 -35.18
N ASN A 82 5.93 -7.15 -34.11
CA ASN A 82 4.90 -7.12 -33.07
C ASN A 82 4.82 -8.35 -32.14
N TYR A 83 5.73 -9.32 -32.27
CA TYR A 83 5.85 -10.44 -31.33
C TYR A 83 6.86 -10.13 -30.23
N TYR A 84 6.78 -10.86 -29.12
CA TYR A 84 7.71 -10.74 -28.01
C TYR A 84 8.83 -11.77 -28.11
N GLU A 85 10.05 -11.31 -27.86
CA GLU A 85 11.15 -12.15 -27.38
C GLU A 85 11.09 -12.17 -25.86
N ILE A 86 11.10 -13.37 -25.25
CA ILE A 86 11.01 -13.56 -23.80
C ILE A 86 12.34 -14.16 -23.32
N LYS A 87 13.19 -13.34 -22.69
CA LYS A 87 14.58 -13.67 -22.35
C LYS A 87 14.75 -13.88 -20.84
N ASN A 88 15.29 -15.01 -20.43
CA ASN A 88 15.61 -15.29 -19.04
C ASN A 88 16.69 -14.34 -18.52
N VAL A 89 16.51 -13.80 -17.31
CA VAL A 89 17.42 -12.83 -16.72
C VAL A 89 18.73 -13.47 -16.26
N ALA A 90 18.71 -14.71 -15.73
CA ALA A 90 19.93 -15.37 -15.26
C ALA A 90 20.83 -15.86 -16.41
N SER A 91 20.25 -16.54 -17.40
CA SER A 91 21.02 -17.18 -18.47
C SER A 91 21.24 -16.30 -19.70
N GLY A 92 20.44 -15.23 -19.86
CA GLY A 92 20.40 -14.41 -21.07
C GLY A 92 19.79 -15.12 -22.29
N LYS A 93 19.24 -16.33 -22.12
CA LYS A 93 18.66 -17.19 -23.17
C LYS A 93 17.17 -16.98 -23.32
N CYS A 94 16.63 -17.31 -24.49
CA CYS A 94 15.23 -17.07 -24.85
C CYS A 94 14.35 -18.29 -24.60
N LEU A 95 13.10 -18.04 -24.19
CA LEU A 95 12.02 -19.03 -24.20
C LEU A 95 11.84 -19.56 -25.63
N ASP A 96 11.98 -20.86 -25.79
CA ASP A 96 12.14 -21.53 -27.09
C ASP A 96 11.29 -22.81 -27.15
N VAL A 97 10.68 -23.04 -28.31
CA VAL A 97 9.98 -24.29 -28.63
C VAL A 97 11.00 -25.37 -29.01
N THR A 98 11.07 -26.43 -28.21
CA THR A 98 12.04 -27.51 -28.41
C THR A 98 11.88 -28.14 -29.79
N GLY A 99 13.01 -28.29 -30.49
CA GLY A 99 13.07 -29.02 -31.76
C GLY A 99 12.21 -28.46 -32.87
N TRP A 100 11.81 -27.18 -32.81
CA TRP A 100 10.95 -26.55 -33.83
C TRP A 100 9.59 -27.23 -33.99
N SER A 101 9.15 -27.93 -32.94
CA SER A 101 7.92 -28.72 -32.98
C SER A 101 6.69 -27.82 -33.12
N THR A 102 5.73 -28.26 -33.94
CA THR A 102 4.38 -27.68 -33.98
C THR A 102 3.35 -28.58 -33.28
N VAL A 103 3.82 -29.59 -32.53
CA VAL A 103 2.98 -30.61 -31.92
C VAL A 103 2.61 -30.21 -30.48
N ALA A 104 1.33 -30.37 -30.13
CA ALA A 104 0.84 -30.19 -28.77
C ALA A 104 1.47 -31.20 -27.80
N GLY A 105 1.89 -30.73 -26.63
CA GLY A 105 2.57 -31.50 -25.61
C GLY A 105 4.09 -31.40 -25.62
N GLU A 106 4.68 -30.76 -26.64
CA GLU A 106 6.13 -30.54 -26.70
C GLU A 106 6.59 -29.65 -25.54
N ASN A 107 7.74 -29.99 -24.93
CA ASN A 107 8.28 -29.21 -23.83
C ASN A 107 8.86 -27.89 -24.33
N LEU A 108 8.77 -26.85 -23.52
CA LEU A 108 9.49 -25.60 -23.75
C LEU A 108 10.84 -25.61 -23.04
N GLN A 109 11.81 -24.97 -23.67
CA GLN A 109 13.18 -24.89 -23.21
C GLN A 109 13.67 -23.44 -23.20
N GLN A 110 14.88 -23.22 -22.71
CA GLN A 110 15.66 -22.04 -23.06
C GLN A 110 16.70 -22.37 -24.13
N TRP A 111 16.91 -21.44 -25.06
CA TRP A 111 17.96 -21.56 -26.08
C TRP A 111 18.64 -20.22 -26.35
N ASP A 112 19.81 -20.23 -26.97
CA ASP A 112 20.46 -19.00 -27.41
C ASP A 112 19.52 -18.19 -28.28
N CYS A 113 19.41 -16.89 -27.97
CA CYS A 113 18.51 -15.99 -28.66
C CYS A 113 19.00 -15.80 -30.10
N ASN A 114 18.24 -16.31 -31.07
CA ASN A 114 18.64 -16.39 -32.47
C ASN A 114 17.63 -15.72 -33.43
N GLY A 115 16.53 -15.18 -32.88
CA GLY A 115 15.53 -14.42 -33.62
C GLY A 115 14.57 -15.27 -34.46
N LEU A 116 14.65 -16.60 -34.36
CA LEU A 116 13.81 -17.53 -35.10
C LEU A 116 12.39 -17.59 -34.52
N GLU A 117 11.45 -18.13 -35.31
CA GLU A 117 10.04 -18.17 -34.91
C GLU A 117 9.77 -19.05 -33.68
N THR A 118 10.68 -19.99 -33.35
CA THR A 118 10.62 -20.77 -32.11
C THR A 118 10.67 -19.90 -30.85
N GLN A 119 11.12 -18.64 -30.97
CA GLN A 119 11.34 -17.69 -29.88
C GLN A 119 10.48 -16.43 -30.01
N ARG A 120 9.40 -16.50 -30.79
CA ARG A 120 8.46 -15.39 -31.01
C ARG A 120 7.11 -15.72 -30.40
N TRP A 121 6.65 -14.86 -29.50
CA TRP A 121 5.47 -15.10 -28.68
C TRP A 121 4.47 -13.95 -28.81
N ASN A 122 3.23 -14.27 -29.14
CA ASN A 122 2.11 -13.34 -29.01
C ASN A 122 1.62 -13.36 -27.56
N ILE A 123 1.78 -12.25 -26.85
CA ILE A 123 1.24 -12.08 -25.50
C ILE A 123 -0.12 -11.38 -25.63
N SER A 124 -1.20 -12.17 -25.58
CA SER A 124 -2.56 -11.70 -25.78
C SER A 124 -3.27 -11.47 -24.45
N ASP A 125 -3.70 -10.24 -24.20
CA ASP A 125 -4.55 -9.88 -23.05
C ASP A 125 -5.90 -10.60 -23.13
N GLN A 126 -6.28 -11.24 -22.02
CA GLN A 126 -7.56 -11.93 -21.83
C GLN A 126 -8.49 -11.14 -20.88
N GLY A 127 -8.07 -9.95 -20.44
CA GLY A 127 -8.73 -9.10 -19.46
C GLY A 127 -8.20 -9.30 -18.04
N ASN A 128 -8.42 -8.30 -17.18
CA ASN A 128 -8.07 -8.34 -15.74
C ASN A 128 -6.59 -8.62 -15.44
N GLY A 129 -5.66 -8.30 -16.35
CA GLY A 129 -4.22 -8.54 -16.17
C GLY A 129 -3.80 -10.00 -16.35
N ILE A 130 -4.65 -10.81 -16.98
CA ILE A 130 -4.39 -12.19 -17.37
C ILE A 130 -4.12 -12.25 -18.87
N PHE A 131 -3.12 -13.03 -19.26
CA PHE A 131 -2.60 -13.11 -20.61
C PHE A 131 -2.46 -14.58 -21.05
N ALA A 132 -2.68 -14.81 -22.34
CA ALA A 132 -2.21 -16.01 -23.03
C ALA A 132 -0.84 -15.72 -23.65
N ILE A 133 0.05 -16.72 -23.67
CA ILE A 133 1.34 -16.64 -24.37
C ILE A 133 1.27 -17.66 -25.49
N ILE A 134 1.16 -17.19 -26.73
CA ILE A 134 0.93 -18.04 -27.90
C ILE A 134 2.15 -18.02 -28.80
N SER A 135 2.66 -19.19 -29.17
CA SER A 135 3.77 -19.34 -30.10
C SER A 135 3.40 -18.79 -31.47
N LYS A 136 4.25 -17.94 -32.04
CA LYS A 136 4.12 -17.48 -33.43
C LYS A 136 4.20 -18.64 -34.40
N MET A 137 5.09 -19.60 -34.12
CA MET A 137 5.39 -20.73 -35.00
C MET A 137 4.23 -21.72 -35.10
N SER A 138 3.65 -22.11 -33.97
CA SER A 138 2.68 -23.21 -33.90
C SER A 138 1.24 -22.76 -33.66
N GLY A 139 1.02 -21.53 -33.18
CA GLY A 139 -0.29 -21.07 -32.71
C GLY A 139 -0.73 -21.69 -31.38
N LEU A 140 0.13 -22.50 -30.75
CA LEU A 140 -0.14 -23.16 -29.48
C LEU A 140 0.24 -22.27 -28.29
N ALA A 141 -0.49 -22.41 -27.18
CA ALA A 141 -0.29 -21.66 -25.95
C ALA A 141 0.73 -22.32 -25.01
N VAL A 142 1.49 -21.50 -24.28
CA VAL A 142 2.29 -21.96 -23.14
C VAL A 142 1.37 -22.50 -22.04
N GLU A 143 1.64 -23.71 -21.57
CA GLU A 143 0.79 -24.46 -20.65
C GLU A 143 1.59 -25.18 -19.55
N VAL A 144 1.01 -25.30 -18.34
CA VAL A 144 1.43 -26.31 -17.35
C VAL A 144 0.78 -27.65 -17.68
N ALA A 145 1.58 -28.63 -18.11
CA ALA A 145 1.08 -29.94 -18.51
C ALA A 145 0.28 -30.62 -17.38
N ASP A 146 -0.78 -31.32 -17.76
CA ASP A 146 -1.65 -32.11 -16.88
C ASP A 146 -2.28 -31.28 -15.74
N ALA A 147 -2.32 -29.94 -15.89
CA ALA A 147 -2.71 -28.99 -14.85
C ALA A 147 -1.98 -29.22 -13.51
N SER A 148 -0.69 -29.60 -13.57
CA SER A 148 0.07 -29.94 -12.37
C SER A 148 0.12 -28.80 -11.34
N THR A 149 -0.21 -29.12 -10.09
CA THR A 149 -0.10 -28.22 -8.93
C THR A 149 1.21 -28.43 -8.15
N GLN A 150 2.02 -29.43 -8.52
CA GLN A 150 3.28 -29.77 -7.85
C GLN A 150 4.46 -28.95 -8.39
N ASN A 151 5.60 -28.94 -7.68
CA ASN A 151 6.82 -28.33 -8.22
C ASN A 151 7.41 -29.28 -9.26
N GLY A 152 7.97 -28.72 -10.34
CA GLY A 152 8.49 -29.51 -11.45
C GLY A 152 7.43 -29.90 -12.48
N GLY A 153 6.24 -29.29 -12.47
CA GLY A 153 5.27 -29.46 -13.55
C GLY A 153 5.89 -29.03 -14.87
N ARG A 154 5.72 -29.83 -15.94
CA ARG A 154 6.33 -29.52 -17.24
C ARG A 154 5.65 -28.29 -17.84
N ILE A 155 6.44 -27.41 -18.44
CA ILE A 155 5.91 -26.34 -19.29
C ILE A 155 5.97 -26.82 -20.73
N VAL A 156 4.81 -26.85 -21.38
CA VAL A 156 4.62 -27.35 -22.74
C VAL A 156 3.93 -26.31 -23.61
N GLN A 157 3.85 -26.56 -24.92
CA GLN A 157 2.88 -25.90 -25.79
C GLN A 157 1.64 -26.78 -25.98
N TRP A 158 0.44 -26.20 -25.96
CA TRP A 158 -0.82 -26.92 -26.15
C TRP A 158 -1.89 -26.05 -26.81
N ASP A 159 -2.98 -26.65 -27.31
CA ASP A 159 -4.12 -25.93 -27.88
C ASP A 159 -4.69 -24.92 -26.88
N TRP A 160 -4.83 -23.65 -27.28
CA TRP A 160 -5.46 -22.64 -26.43
C TRP A 160 -6.94 -22.97 -26.20
N MET A 161 -7.25 -23.43 -24.99
CA MET A 161 -8.59 -23.77 -24.52
C MET A 161 -9.09 -22.81 -23.44
N ASN A 162 -8.35 -21.72 -23.20
CA ASN A 162 -8.64 -20.72 -22.18
C ASN A 162 -8.80 -21.33 -20.77
N GLN A 163 -7.95 -22.31 -20.44
CA GLN A 163 -7.95 -22.98 -19.14
C GLN A 163 -7.01 -22.27 -18.16
N SER A 164 -7.26 -22.43 -16.85
CA SER A 164 -6.47 -21.78 -15.79
C SER A 164 -4.96 -22.08 -15.84
N HIS A 165 -4.56 -23.24 -16.38
CA HIS A 165 -3.15 -23.67 -16.52
C HIS A 165 -2.49 -23.18 -17.82
N GLN A 166 -3.20 -22.38 -18.63
CA GLN A 166 -2.70 -21.67 -19.82
C GLN A 166 -2.71 -20.15 -19.63
N ARG A 167 -3.19 -19.68 -18.48
CA ARG A 167 -3.41 -18.27 -18.17
C ARG A 167 -2.30 -17.75 -17.27
N TRP A 168 -1.67 -16.68 -17.71
CA TRP A 168 -0.48 -16.12 -17.12
C TRP A 168 -0.70 -14.68 -16.70
N SER A 169 -0.04 -14.26 -15.64
CA SER A 169 0.14 -12.85 -15.33
C SER A 169 1.63 -12.55 -15.40
N PHE A 170 1.96 -11.31 -15.75
CA PHE A 170 3.30 -10.76 -15.65
C PHE A 170 3.30 -9.76 -14.53
N PRO A 171 3.17 -10.24 -13.29
CA PRO A 171 3.27 -9.34 -12.17
C PRO A 171 4.71 -8.81 -12.28
N SER A 172 4.87 -7.49 -12.44
CA SER A 172 6.14 -6.83 -12.74
C SER A 172 7.27 -7.44 -11.88
N SER A 173 8.55 -7.33 -12.21
CA SER A 173 9.60 -7.74 -11.26
C SER A 173 9.66 -6.87 -9.97
N GLY A 174 8.52 -6.36 -9.49
CA GLY A 174 8.14 -6.23 -8.09
C GLY A 174 6.64 -6.50 -7.86
N SER A 175 6.13 -7.59 -8.39
CA SER A 175 4.79 -8.14 -8.18
C SER A 175 4.91 -9.61 -8.57
N GLY A 176 4.56 -10.52 -7.70
CA GLY A 176 4.77 -11.95 -7.90
C GLY A 176 4.69 -12.52 -6.51
N GLY A 177 3.75 -13.42 -6.29
CA GLY A 177 3.39 -13.91 -4.96
C GLY A 177 4.60 -14.44 -4.18
N GLY A 178 5.16 -13.56 -3.38
CA GLY A 178 6.16 -13.81 -2.37
C GLY A 178 6.08 -12.60 -1.44
N ASN A 179 5.91 -12.87 -0.15
CA ASN A 179 6.30 -12.00 0.96
C ASN A 179 6.24 -10.48 0.69
N ALA A 180 5.32 -9.73 1.30
CA ALA A 180 5.48 -8.27 1.48
C ALA A 180 6.95 -7.95 1.87
N GLY A 181 7.65 -7.33 0.92
CA GLY A 181 9.07 -7.55 0.64
C GLY A 181 9.46 -7.31 -0.83
N GLY A 182 8.50 -7.15 -1.77
CA GLY A 182 8.75 -6.56 -3.09
C GLY A 182 8.77 -5.02 -3.04
N ASP A 183 9.71 -4.40 -3.76
CA ASP A 183 10.08 -2.98 -3.66
C ASP A 183 9.12 -1.99 -4.35
N ASN A 184 7.87 -2.39 -4.59
CA ASN A 184 6.85 -1.61 -5.29
C ASN A 184 5.64 -1.31 -4.39
N PRO A 185 4.93 -0.19 -4.63
CA PRO A 185 3.71 0.09 -3.89
C PRO A 185 2.64 -0.96 -4.18
N ILE A 186 1.87 -1.30 -3.15
CA ILE A 186 0.72 -2.21 -3.21
C ILE A 186 -0.58 -1.48 -2.90
N GLY A 187 -1.72 -2.10 -3.14
CA GLY A 187 -3.01 -1.56 -2.68
C GLY A 187 -3.38 -0.24 -3.35
N PHE A 188 -3.99 0.68 -2.60
CA PHE A 188 -4.55 1.92 -3.16
C PHE A 188 -3.49 2.82 -3.80
N GLY A 189 -2.26 2.80 -3.31
CA GLY A 189 -1.11 3.50 -3.89
C GLY A 189 -0.33 2.71 -4.95
N ALA A 190 -0.81 1.56 -5.44
CA ALA A 190 -0.03 0.68 -6.34
C ALA A 190 0.47 1.33 -7.64
N ASN A 191 -0.17 2.42 -8.08
CA ASN A 191 0.22 3.14 -9.31
C ASN A 191 1.15 4.33 -9.06
N VAL A 192 1.66 4.52 -7.84
CA VAL A 192 2.55 5.64 -7.49
C VAL A 192 3.92 5.42 -8.12
N THR A 193 4.43 6.44 -8.80
CA THR A 193 5.72 6.43 -9.50
C THR A 193 6.71 7.45 -8.91
N GLY A 194 6.23 8.36 -8.08
CA GLY A 194 7.05 9.41 -7.45
C GLY A 194 7.74 10.27 -8.50
N GLY A 195 9.05 10.46 -8.33
CA GLY A 195 9.92 11.23 -9.22
C GLY A 195 10.54 10.45 -10.38
N ALA A 196 10.04 9.25 -10.70
CA ALA A 196 10.56 8.44 -11.81
C ALA A 196 10.64 9.25 -13.12
N GLY A 197 11.75 9.07 -13.86
CA GLY A 197 12.06 9.85 -15.08
C GLY A 197 12.58 11.27 -14.81
N GLY A 198 12.64 11.70 -13.55
CA GLY A 198 13.18 13.00 -13.13
C GLY A 198 14.67 13.00 -12.80
N GLU A 199 15.18 14.19 -12.48
CA GLU A 199 16.56 14.38 -12.01
C GLU A 199 16.79 13.63 -10.68
N VAL A 200 17.94 12.96 -10.57
CA VAL A 200 18.39 12.35 -9.31
C VAL A 200 19.34 13.32 -8.60
N VAL A 201 18.94 13.80 -7.42
CA VAL A 201 19.75 14.68 -6.58
C VAL A 201 20.05 14.01 -5.24
N THR A 202 21.23 14.27 -4.68
CA THR A 202 21.59 13.84 -3.32
C THR A 202 21.66 15.06 -2.42
N VAL A 203 21.02 14.99 -1.25
CA VAL A 203 20.93 16.09 -0.28
C VAL A 203 21.42 15.64 1.08
N SER A 204 22.12 16.52 1.79
CA SER A 204 22.66 16.28 3.13
C SER A 204 22.52 17.47 4.07
N THR A 205 21.90 18.58 3.63
CA THR A 205 21.64 19.76 4.47
C THR A 205 20.16 20.16 4.46
N PRO A 206 19.69 20.90 5.48
CA PRO A 206 18.32 21.42 5.54
C PRO A 206 17.92 22.22 4.29
N GLU A 207 18.79 23.10 3.82
CA GLU A 207 18.55 23.98 2.68
C GLU A 207 18.43 23.17 1.39
N GLN A 208 19.34 22.21 1.16
CA GLN A 208 19.30 21.33 -0.02
C GLN A 208 18.01 20.53 -0.07
N LEU A 209 17.59 19.95 1.07
CA LEU A 209 16.34 19.19 1.12
C LEU A 209 15.13 20.09 0.87
N ARG A 210 15.04 21.27 1.51
CA ARG A 210 13.96 22.24 1.28
C ARG A 210 13.81 22.60 -0.18
N THR A 211 14.92 22.90 -0.85
CA THR A 211 14.88 23.25 -2.27
C THR A 211 14.42 22.06 -3.12
N ALA A 212 15.00 20.88 -2.91
CA ALA A 212 14.76 19.73 -3.77
C ALA A 212 13.31 19.20 -3.75
N ILE A 213 12.62 19.28 -2.61
CA ILE A 213 11.27 18.70 -2.43
C ILE A 213 10.13 19.60 -2.94
N THR A 214 10.42 20.85 -3.27
CA THR A 214 9.41 21.83 -3.71
C THR A 214 9.12 21.75 -5.21
N GLY A 215 8.01 22.35 -5.63
CA GLY A 215 7.58 22.40 -7.03
C GLY A 215 7.10 21.04 -7.58
N ASN A 216 6.68 21.01 -8.85
CA ASN A 216 6.01 19.84 -9.45
C ASN A 216 6.90 19.02 -10.41
N THR A 217 8.12 19.48 -10.68
CA THR A 217 9.06 18.77 -11.55
C THR A 217 9.42 17.41 -10.94
N PRO A 218 9.35 16.31 -11.71
CA PRO A 218 9.79 14.99 -11.24
C PRO A 218 11.22 15.01 -10.71
N ARG A 219 11.44 14.53 -9.48
CA ARG A 219 12.78 14.40 -8.88
C ARG A 219 12.89 13.19 -7.96
N ILE A 220 14.01 12.48 -8.05
CA ILE A 220 14.44 11.48 -7.06
C ILE A 220 15.46 12.15 -6.14
N ILE A 221 15.15 12.21 -4.86
CA ILE A 221 15.85 12.99 -3.84
C ILE A 221 16.41 12.00 -2.82
N ARG A 222 17.70 11.74 -2.95
CA ARG A 222 18.44 10.83 -2.09
C ARG A 222 18.92 11.59 -0.85
N VAL A 223 18.30 11.34 0.29
CA VAL A 223 18.72 11.90 1.58
C VAL A 223 19.90 11.10 2.09
N SER A 224 21.05 11.75 2.26
CA SER A 224 22.27 11.11 2.74
C SER A 224 22.57 11.53 4.17
N GLY A 225 22.51 10.58 5.10
CA GLY A 225 22.74 10.82 6.52
C GLY A 225 21.55 11.46 7.22
N SER A 226 21.79 12.02 8.40
CA SER A 226 20.75 12.63 9.24
C SER A 226 20.76 14.15 9.07
N ILE A 227 19.72 14.68 8.41
CA ILE A 227 19.51 16.13 8.24
C ILE A 227 18.76 16.67 9.46
N ASP A 228 19.42 17.47 10.28
CA ASP A 228 18.85 18.01 11.52
C ASP A 228 18.30 19.42 11.31
N PHE A 229 16.98 19.57 11.45
CA PHE A 229 16.29 20.86 11.38
C PHE A 229 16.12 21.52 12.74
N ARG A 230 16.44 20.84 13.84
CA ARG A 230 16.26 21.40 15.19
C ARG A 230 17.08 22.68 15.32
N ARG A 231 16.50 23.68 15.96
CA ARG A 231 17.07 25.00 16.26
C ARG A 231 17.35 25.88 15.04
N THR A 232 17.10 25.38 13.81
CA THR A 232 17.30 26.16 12.58
C THR A 232 16.31 27.33 12.43
N GLU A 233 15.16 27.25 13.12
CA GLU A 233 14.11 28.28 13.12
C GLU A 233 13.92 28.90 14.52
N GLY A 234 14.90 28.72 15.42
CA GLY A 234 14.86 29.21 16.79
C GLY A 234 13.82 28.50 17.67
N PHE A 235 13.45 29.16 18.77
CA PHE A 235 12.47 28.66 19.73
C PHE A 235 11.30 29.62 19.84
N THR A 236 10.10 29.07 20.04
CA THR A 236 8.88 29.83 20.32
C THR A 236 8.36 29.48 21.70
N THR A 237 7.88 30.47 22.44
CA THR A 237 7.14 30.27 23.69
C THR A 237 5.66 30.53 23.43
N GLY A 238 4.82 29.56 23.76
CA GLY A 238 3.37 29.70 23.69
C GLY A 238 2.71 29.25 25.00
N LEU A 239 1.49 29.72 25.24
CA LEU A 239 0.66 29.21 26.32
C LEU A 239 0.27 27.76 26.03
N GLY A 240 0.19 26.97 27.09
CA GLY A 240 -0.38 25.64 27.06
C GLY A 240 -0.64 25.14 28.47
N CYS A 241 -0.90 23.85 28.59
CA CYS A 241 -1.32 23.22 29.82
C CYS A 241 -0.83 21.77 29.89
N THR A 242 -1.12 21.12 31.00
CA THR A 242 -1.05 19.67 31.17
C THR A 242 -2.45 19.14 31.47
N ASN A 243 -2.70 17.87 31.14
CA ASN A 243 -4.01 17.26 31.36
C ASN A 243 -4.39 17.19 32.86
N SER A 244 -3.41 17.04 33.75
CA SER A 244 -3.58 17.15 35.21
C SER A 244 -2.22 17.21 35.92
N GLU A 245 -2.04 18.13 36.86
CA GLU A 245 -0.77 18.34 37.58
C GLU A 245 -0.31 17.11 38.41
N ASN A 246 -1.19 16.13 38.67
CA ASN A 246 -0.94 14.96 39.54
C ASN A 246 -1.10 13.60 38.83
N TYR A 247 -1.05 13.56 37.50
CA TYR A 247 -1.52 12.39 36.72
C TYR A 247 -0.54 11.21 36.60
N CYS A 248 0.74 11.40 36.93
CA CYS A 248 1.75 10.36 36.71
C CYS A 248 1.96 9.47 37.95
N SER A 249 1.21 8.36 38.00
CA SER A 249 1.44 7.24 38.92
C SER A 249 2.31 6.12 38.33
N LEU A 250 2.71 6.27 37.05
CA LEU A 250 3.56 5.35 36.30
C LEU A 250 4.90 6.01 35.97
N ASN A 251 5.90 5.22 35.56
CA ASN A 251 7.30 5.64 35.37
C ASN A 251 7.57 6.56 34.15
N GLY A 252 6.55 7.19 33.57
CA GLY A 252 6.66 8.15 32.48
C GLY A 252 6.43 9.59 32.92
N LYS A 253 6.69 10.52 32.01
CA LYS A 253 6.45 11.95 32.14
C LYS A 253 5.12 12.32 31.48
N GLN A 254 4.52 13.40 31.94
CA GLN A 254 3.31 13.94 31.35
C GLN A 254 3.62 14.74 30.09
N GLU A 255 2.75 14.61 29.08
CA GLU A 255 2.76 15.48 27.92
C GLU A 255 2.38 16.92 28.29
N LYS A 256 3.07 17.87 27.68
CA LYS A 256 2.66 19.28 27.65
C LYS A 256 1.81 19.49 26.40
N ILE A 257 0.82 20.36 26.49
CA ILE A 257 -0.15 20.55 25.40
C ILE A 257 -0.20 22.04 25.08
N LEU A 258 0.20 22.42 23.87
CA LEU A 258 0.06 23.81 23.43
C LEU A 258 -1.43 24.15 23.32
N ASP A 259 -1.81 25.34 23.77
CA ASP A 259 -3.20 25.79 23.69
C ASP A 259 -3.56 26.07 22.23
N ARG A 260 -4.30 25.13 21.64
CA ARG A 260 -4.77 25.14 20.25
C ARG A 260 -6.20 24.66 20.26
N MET A 261 -7.07 25.34 19.51
CA MET A 261 -8.51 25.03 19.46
C MET A 261 -9.13 24.98 20.87
N ASP A 262 -8.75 25.92 21.73
CA ASP A 262 -9.24 26.05 23.09
C ASP A 262 -9.01 24.81 23.98
N TYR A 263 -8.04 23.96 23.64
CA TYR A 263 -7.76 22.72 24.38
C TYR A 263 -7.54 22.95 25.88
N CYS A 264 -6.89 24.06 26.26
CA CYS A 264 -6.57 24.33 27.65
C CYS A 264 -7.67 25.08 28.41
N VAL A 265 -8.88 25.22 27.86
CA VAL A 265 -10.02 25.76 28.62
C VAL A 265 -10.30 24.86 29.82
N GLY A 266 -10.35 25.45 31.01
CA GLY A 266 -10.54 24.73 32.28
C GLY A 266 -9.27 24.19 32.94
N HIS A 267 -8.10 24.39 32.34
CA HIS A 267 -6.80 23.99 32.89
C HIS A 267 -5.92 25.19 33.25
N SER A 268 -5.03 25.02 34.24
CA SER A 268 -3.95 25.97 34.54
C SER A 268 -3.06 26.15 33.32
N LYS A 269 -2.99 27.38 32.79
CA LYS A 269 -2.14 27.70 31.64
C LYS A 269 -0.75 28.16 32.10
N TYR A 270 0.28 27.74 31.39
CA TYR A 270 1.66 28.15 31.62
C TYR A 270 2.45 28.21 30.31
N ASN A 271 3.62 28.84 30.35
CA ASN A 271 4.49 28.99 29.18
C ASN A 271 5.21 27.68 28.84
N ILE A 272 5.09 27.25 27.59
CA ILE A 272 5.82 26.12 27.01
C ILE A 272 6.73 26.67 25.91
N THR A 273 8.03 26.47 26.05
CA THR A 273 9.02 26.75 25.00
C THR A 273 9.28 25.48 24.18
N TYR A 274 9.24 25.61 22.86
CA TYR A 274 9.42 24.52 21.91
C TYR A 274 10.22 24.98 20.68
N ASP A 275 10.78 24.03 19.95
CA ASP A 275 11.53 24.29 18.72
C ASP A 275 10.57 24.70 17.60
N SER A 276 10.78 25.88 17.02
CA SER A 276 9.89 26.42 15.99
C SER A 276 9.91 25.57 14.72
N ALA A 277 11.00 24.85 14.45
CA ALA A 277 11.12 24.05 13.23
C ALA A 277 10.06 22.94 13.17
N GLY A 278 9.66 22.37 14.32
CA GLY A 278 8.73 21.24 14.40
C GLY A 278 7.28 21.59 14.08
N VAL A 279 6.86 22.84 14.37
CA VAL A 279 5.49 23.29 14.07
C VAL A 279 5.32 23.78 12.63
N GLN A 280 6.42 23.94 11.90
CA GLN A 280 6.45 24.30 10.49
C GLN A 280 6.83 23.06 9.67
N PRO A 281 5.94 22.25 9.10
CA PRO A 281 6.37 21.10 8.32
C PRO A 281 6.96 21.49 6.95
N LEU A 282 7.77 20.60 6.36
CA LEU A 282 8.30 20.74 5.00
C LEU A 282 7.19 20.53 3.96
N LEU A 283 6.88 21.55 3.16
CA LEU A 283 5.92 21.41 2.06
C LEU A 283 6.52 20.60 0.91
N VAL A 284 5.84 19.51 0.52
CA VAL A 284 6.28 18.63 -0.57
C VAL A 284 5.41 18.87 -1.80
N GLY A 285 6.04 19.15 -2.94
CA GLY A 285 5.36 19.28 -4.23
C GLY A 285 5.12 17.93 -4.94
N SER A 286 4.41 17.94 -6.07
CA SER A 286 4.07 16.71 -6.80
C SER A 286 5.29 16.03 -7.44
N ASN A 287 5.15 14.75 -7.78
CA ASN A 287 6.16 13.96 -8.52
C ASN A 287 7.51 13.89 -7.79
N LYS A 288 7.50 13.44 -6.54
CA LYS A 288 8.71 13.35 -5.71
C LYS A 288 8.94 11.93 -5.25
N THR A 289 10.19 11.48 -5.32
CA THR A 289 10.66 10.33 -4.54
C THR A 289 11.68 10.85 -3.54
N ILE A 290 11.35 10.85 -2.25
CA ILE A 290 12.26 11.22 -1.17
C ILE A 290 12.69 9.93 -0.51
N ILE A 291 13.97 9.57 -0.65
CA ILE A 291 14.48 8.27 -0.25
C ILE A 291 15.78 8.36 0.55
N GLY A 292 15.85 7.66 1.69
CA GLY A 292 17.08 7.56 2.46
C GLY A 292 18.15 6.68 1.81
N VAL A 293 19.39 7.16 1.79
CA VAL A 293 20.57 6.38 1.38
C VAL A 293 20.98 5.48 2.54
N GLY A 294 20.56 4.21 2.48
CA GLY A 294 20.77 3.24 3.55
C GLY A 294 19.96 3.53 4.82
N ALA A 295 20.05 2.60 5.78
CA ALA A 295 19.16 2.57 6.96
C ALA A 295 19.32 3.75 7.94
N ASN A 296 20.42 4.50 7.88
CA ASN A 296 20.73 5.57 8.82
C ASN A 296 20.37 6.97 8.30
N SER A 297 19.75 7.06 7.12
CA SER A 297 19.37 8.33 6.52
C SER A 297 18.00 8.79 7.02
N GLY A 298 17.83 10.11 7.17
CA GLY A 298 16.60 10.63 7.75
C GLY A 298 16.64 12.12 8.07
N ILE A 299 15.58 12.59 8.70
CA ILE A 299 15.43 13.97 9.17
C ILE A 299 15.07 14.03 10.65
N LYS A 300 15.50 15.09 11.32
CA LYS A 300 15.16 15.39 12.72
C LYS A 300 14.52 16.76 12.86
N GLY A 301 13.58 16.89 13.79
CA GLY A 301 13.02 18.20 14.18
C GLY A 301 11.97 18.78 13.24
N LYS A 302 11.65 18.10 12.13
CA LYS A 302 10.65 18.56 11.16
C LYS A 302 9.98 17.38 10.46
N GLY A 303 8.70 17.53 10.12
CA GLY A 303 7.93 16.55 9.34
C GLY A 303 7.71 16.99 7.89
N PHE A 304 6.98 16.18 7.13
CA PHE A 304 6.55 16.46 5.76
C PHE A 304 5.06 16.78 5.69
N ARG A 305 4.67 17.73 4.84
CA ARG A 305 3.29 18.10 4.60
C ARG A 305 2.97 18.18 3.11
N MET A 306 2.00 17.38 2.71
CA MET A 306 1.45 17.30 1.36
C MET A 306 0.06 17.93 1.37
N VAL A 307 -0.09 19.03 0.65
CA VAL A 307 -1.31 19.86 0.65
C VAL A 307 -1.65 20.39 -0.74
N ASN A 308 -2.79 21.05 -0.87
CA ASN A 308 -3.16 21.83 -2.06
C ASN A 308 -3.20 21.02 -3.36
N GLY A 309 -3.68 19.77 -3.30
CA GLY A 309 -3.90 18.91 -4.45
C GLY A 309 -2.64 18.21 -4.98
N VAL A 310 -1.52 18.24 -4.26
CA VAL A 310 -0.30 17.56 -4.70
C VAL A 310 -0.52 16.05 -4.85
N SER A 311 0.23 15.45 -5.77
CA SER A 311 0.05 14.04 -6.12
C SER A 311 1.35 13.36 -6.53
N ASN A 312 1.34 12.03 -6.51
CA ASN A 312 2.41 11.16 -7.01
C ASN A 312 3.72 11.36 -6.21
N ILE A 313 3.70 10.99 -4.93
CA ILE A 313 4.80 11.21 -3.99
C ILE A 313 5.16 9.90 -3.29
N ILE A 314 6.45 9.60 -3.21
CA ILE A 314 7.04 8.49 -2.46
C ILE A 314 7.91 9.10 -1.34
N ILE A 315 7.68 8.68 -0.10
CA ILE A 315 8.55 8.97 1.06
C ILE A 315 8.99 7.65 1.64
N ARG A 316 10.30 7.36 1.58
CA ARG A 316 10.79 6.00 1.77
C ARG A 316 12.14 5.89 2.45
N ASN A 317 12.33 4.83 3.25
CA ASN A 317 13.63 4.48 3.82
C ASN A 317 14.24 5.58 4.71
N LEU A 318 13.42 6.41 5.36
CA LEU A 318 13.88 7.51 6.21
C LEU A 318 13.60 7.24 7.68
N SER A 319 14.51 7.69 8.54
CA SER A 319 14.15 8.02 9.93
C SER A 319 13.53 9.43 9.98
N ILE A 320 12.35 9.57 10.58
CA ILE A 320 11.64 10.85 10.77
C ILE A 320 11.40 10.98 12.28
N THR A 321 12.22 11.77 12.97
CA THR A 321 12.27 11.72 14.43
C THR A 321 12.45 13.08 15.10
N ASP A 322 12.34 13.08 16.44
CA ASP A 322 12.79 14.18 17.31
C ASP A 322 12.08 15.51 17.04
N ILE A 323 10.77 15.48 16.82
CA ILE A 323 9.93 16.65 16.56
C ILE A 323 9.23 17.03 17.86
N ASN A 324 9.82 17.89 18.69
CA ASN A 324 9.20 18.40 19.92
C ASN A 324 8.55 17.31 20.83
N ASP A 325 9.24 16.19 21.03
CA ASP A 325 8.73 15.04 21.81
C ASP A 325 8.10 15.46 23.15
N GLY A 326 6.91 14.93 23.44
CA GLY A 326 6.12 15.26 24.63
C GLY A 326 5.40 16.61 24.62
N ILE A 327 5.44 17.38 23.52
CA ILE A 327 4.70 18.65 23.38
C ILE A 327 3.61 18.46 22.33
N VAL A 328 2.40 18.10 22.74
CA VAL A 328 1.25 17.96 21.82
C VAL A 328 1.02 19.26 21.08
N TRP A 329 0.77 19.16 19.76
CA TRP A 329 0.76 20.25 18.77
C TRP A 329 2.13 20.85 18.41
N GLY A 330 3.22 20.32 18.96
CA GLY A 330 4.59 20.70 18.63
C GLY A 330 5.09 20.22 17.25
N GLY A 331 4.31 19.39 16.55
CA GLY A 331 4.61 18.93 15.19
C GLY A 331 4.09 17.52 14.90
N ASP A 332 3.96 17.20 13.62
CA ASP A 332 3.58 15.88 13.10
C ASP A 332 4.69 15.33 12.19
N GLY A 333 4.75 14.01 12.00
CA GLY A 333 5.72 13.36 11.12
C GLY A 333 5.37 13.52 9.65
N ILE A 334 4.23 12.99 9.23
CA ILE A 334 3.71 13.12 7.86
C ILE A 334 2.25 13.60 7.88
N THR A 335 1.96 14.67 7.15
CA THR A 335 0.61 15.19 6.93
C THR A 335 0.19 15.02 5.46
N ILE A 336 -0.95 14.39 5.22
CA ILE A 336 -1.59 14.22 3.90
C ILE A 336 -2.95 14.90 3.92
N ASP A 337 -3.08 16.08 3.31
CA ASP A 337 -4.29 16.90 3.45
C ASP A 337 -4.66 17.54 2.12
N ASN A 338 -5.67 17.00 1.43
CA ASN A 338 -5.93 17.29 0.01
C ASN A 338 -4.75 16.86 -0.88
N ALA A 339 -4.44 15.56 -0.88
CA ALA A 339 -3.40 14.96 -1.71
C ALA A 339 -3.79 13.55 -2.19
N SER A 340 -3.12 13.06 -3.22
CA SER A 340 -3.39 11.73 -3.78
C SER A 340 -2.16 10.98 -4.28
N ARG A 341 -2.26 9.68 -4.51
CA ARG A 341 -1.15 8.86 -5.07
C ARG A 341 0.11 9.01 -4.21
N ILE A 342 -0.01 8.60 -2.95
CA ILE A 342 1.06 8.74 -1.95
C ILE A 342 1.52 7.36 -1.49
N TRP A 343 2.83 7.14 -1.44
CA TRP A 343 3.42 5.93 -0.87
C TRP A 343 4.40 6.29 0.25
N VAL A 344 4.09 5.86 1.48
CA VAL A 344 4.93 6.02 2.67
C VAL A 344 5.46 4.65 3.05
N ASP A 345 6.74 4.39 2.80
CA ASP A 345 7.28 3.03 2.85
C ASP A 345 8.59 2.88 3.64
N HIS A 346 8.70 1.84 4.48
CA HIS A 346 9.93 1.52 5.21
C HIS A 346 10.57 2.72 5.94
N ASN A 347 9.76 3.60 6.52
CA ASN A 347 10.25 4.69 7.35
C ASN A 347 10.23 4.31 8.83
N TYR A 348 11.08 4.95 9.63
CA TYR A 348 11.10 4.84 11.08
C TYR A 348 10.60 6.15 11.70
N PHE A 349 9.56 6.07 12.53
CA PHE A 349 8.97 7.20 13.23
C PHE A 349 9.19 7.06 14.73
N ALA A 350 9.70 8.09 15.39
CA ALA A 350 9.89 8.09 16.83
C ALA A 350 10.01 9.50 17.40
N ARG A 351 9.58 9.69 18.66
CA ARG A 351 9.76 10.94 19.42
C ARG A 351 9.21 12.16 18.66
N ILE A 352 7.97 12.05 18.21
CA ILE A 352 7.23 13.09 17.50
C ILE A 352 6.12 13.58 18.43
N ALA A 353 6.00 14.90 18.57
CA ALA A 353 5.06 15.62 19.41
C ALA A 353 3.62 15.10 19.36
N ARG A 354 3.10 14.89 18.14
CA ARG A 354 1.72 14.47 17.91
C ARG A 354 1.70 13.35 16.86
N GLN A 355 1.01 13.51 15.74
CA GLN A 355 0.73 12.39 14.85
C GLN A 355 2.00 11.92 14.15
N PHE A 356 2.28 10.60 14.15
CA PHE A 356 3.31 10.07 13.24
C PHE A 356 2.85 10.24 11.80
N ILE A 357 1.60 9.86 11.51
CA ILE A 357 0.96 10.08 10.21
C ILE A 357 -0.47 10.60 10.42
N VAL A 358 -0.81 11.69 9.74
CA VAL A 358 -2.14 12.30 9.81
C VAL A 358 -2.68 12.59 8.43
N THR A 359 -3.95 12.30 8.20
CA THR A 359 -4.69 12.96 7.13
C THR A 359 -5.38 14.18 7.69
N GLY A 360 -5.33 15.29 6.95
CA GLY A 360 -6.07 16.49 7.32
C GLY A 360 -7.57 16.35 7.05
N TRP A 361 -8.23 17.47 6.82
CA TRP A 361 -9.67 17.50 6.57
C TRP A 361 -10.02 17.44 5.08
N GLY A 362 -9.07 17.71 4.19
CA GLY A 362 -9.23 17.50 2.76
C GLY A 362 -9.18 16.01 2.37
N THR A 363 -9.05 15.72 1.07
CA THR A 363 -9.01 14.32 0.59
C THR A 363 -7.64 13.66 0.80
N ALA A 364 -7.61 12.34 1.00
CA ALA A 364 -6.41 11.52 1.04
C ALA A 364 -6.61 10.21 0.24
N GLN A 365 -6.44 10.28 -1.09
CA GLN A 365 -6.84 9.19 -1.98
C GLN A 365 -5.64 8.44 -2.59
N GLN A 366 -5.80 7.14 -2.87
CA GLN A 366 -4.76 6.33 -3.49
C GLN A 366 -3.47 6.34 -2.65
N VAL A 367 -3.60 6.07 -1.35
CA VAL A 367 -2.50 6.11 -0.39
C VAL A 367 -2.13 4.71 0.05
N THR A 368 -0.83 4.42 0.10
CA THR A 368 -0.30 3.21 0.74
C THR A 368 0.73 3.60 1.80
N ILE A 369 0.55 3.03 2.99
CA ILE A 369 1.47 3.15 4.12
C ILE A 369 1.94 1.74 4.44
N SER A 370 3.19 1.42 4.09
CA SER A 370 3.69 0.04 4.17
C SER A 370 5.08 -0.12 4.75
N GLY A 371 5.35 -1.25 5.40
CA GLY A 371 6.69 -1.59 5.88
C GLY A 371 7.27 -0.64 6.93
N ASN A 372 6.50 0.33 7.44
CA ASN A 372 7.03 1.34 8.36
C ASN A 372 7.20 0.76 9.76
N TYR A 373 8.17 1.28 10.50
CA TYR A 373 8.31 1.05 11.94
C TYR A 373 7.88 2.32 12.69
N LEU A 374 6.70 2.25 13.30
CA LEU A 374 6.11 3.29 14.12
C LEU A 374 6.44 2.98 15.59
N ASP A 375 7.51 3.58 16.09
CA ASP A 375 8.02 3.35 17.45
C ASP A 375 7.50 4.41 18.42
N GLY A 376 6.49 4.03 19.20
CA GLY A 376 5.85 4.87 20.21
C GLY A 376 6.63 4.97 21.52
N THR A 377 7.88 4.50 21.59
CA THR A 377 8.71 4.66 22.79
C THR A 377 9.01 6.14 23.00
N THR A 378 8.54 6.67 24.13
CA THR A 378 8.75 8.06 24.55
C THR A 378 8.85 8.13 26.06
N ASP A 379 9.48 9.16 26.59
CA ASP A 379 9.34 9.47 28.02
C ASP A 379 7.96 10.08 28.33
N TYR A 380 7.30 10.70 27.34
CA TYR A 380 6.13 11.56 27.51
C TYR A 380 4.84 10.89 27.02
N GLY A 381 4.37 9.85 27.71
CA GLY A 381 3.15 9.16 27.31
C GLY A 381 1.88 9.88 27.81
N HIS A 382 0.80 9.85 27.02
CA HIS A 382 -0.51 10.38 27.42
C HIS A 382 -1.00 9.82 28.77
N TYR A 383 -0.74 8.53 29.01
CA TYR A 383 -1.03 7.83 30.26
C TYR A 383 0.16 7.75 31.23
N CYS A 384 1.19 8.59 31.05
CA CYS A 384 2.48 8.52 31.75
C CYS A 384 3.13 7.12 31.72
N ASN A 385 2.88 6.33 30.67
CA ASN A 385 3.24 4.91 30.57
C ASN A 385 4.35 4.65 29.55
N ARG A 386 5.07 5.71 29.15
CA ARG A 386 6.17 5.70 28.17
C ARG A 386 5.75 5.19 26.78
N ARG A 387 4.48 5.41 26.41
CA ARG A 387 3.88 4.97 25.14
C ARG A 387 3.16 6.12 24.45
N HIS A 388 3.45 6.28 23.17
CA HIS A 388 2.93 7.36 22.35
C HIS A 388 1.45 7.15 22.01
N TYR A 389 0.60 8.15 22.26
CA TYR A 389 -0.83 8.06 21.98
C TYR A 389 -1.18 8.45 20.54
N TRP A 390 -0.40 9.36 19.97
CA TRP A 390 -0.71 10.05 18.73
C TRP A 390 -0.07 9.30 17.54
N MET A 391 -0.44 8.03 17.35
CA MET A 391 0.18 7.22 16.31
C MET A 391 -0.30 7.63 14.91
N MET A 392 -1.56 7.35 14.55
CA MET A 392 -2.10 7.62 13.22
C MET A 392 -3.54 8.13 13.27
N LEU A 393 -3.81 9.24 12.59
CA LEU A 393 -5.14 9.86 12.56
C LEU A 393 -5.62 10.10 11.12
N PHE A 394 -6.62 9.34 10.68
CA PHE A 394 -7.14 9.36 9.31
C PHE A 394 -8.58 9.88 9.29
N LEU A 395 -8.74 11.20 9.17
CA LEU A 395 -10.01 11.93 9.23
C LEU A 395 -10.38 12.69 7.93
N ALA A 396 -9.71 12.35 6.82
CA ALA A 396 -9.97 12.99 5.53
C ALA A 396 -11.41 12.78 5.07
N GLU A 397 -12.03 13.81 4.49
CA GLU A 397 -13.43 13.74 4.04
C GLU A 397 -13.68 12.66 2.98
N ARG A 398 -12.65 12.28 2.23
CA ARG A 398 -12.63 11.13 1.31
C ARG A 398 -11.25 10.51 1.31
N GLN A 399 -11.18 9.23 1.65
CA GLN A 399 -9.92 8.51 1.75
C GLN A 399 -9.96 7.11 1.14
N SER A 400 -8.81 6.69 0.62
CA SER A 400 -8.58 5.31 0.17
C SER A 400 -7.15 4.94 0.53
N ILE A 401 -7.01 4.22 1.65
CA ILE A 401 -5.72 3.97 2.29
C ILE A 401 -5.51 2.46 2.44
N THR A 402 -4.36 1.97 1.98
CA THR A 402 -3.85 0.65 2.35
C THR A 402 -2.80 0.83 3.45
N LEU A 403 -3.07 0.28 4.63
CA LEU A 403 -2.14 0.24 5.76
C LEU A 403 -1.60 -1.19 5.88
N ALA A 404 -0.41 -1.45 5.32
CA ALA A 404 0.04 -2.81 5.08
C ALA A 404 1.44 -3.13 5.64
N GLY A 405 1.56 -4.17 6.47
CA GLY A 405 2.89 -4.65 6.86
C GLY A 405 3.70 -3.70 7.73
N ASN A 406 3.04 -2.82 8.51
CA ASN A 406 3.72 -1.91 9.42
C ASN A 406 3.90 -2.57 10.79
N ARG A 407 4.95 -2.17 11.52
CA ARG A 407 5.08 -2.45 12.95
C ARG A 407 4.62 -1.23 13.74
N ILE A 408 3.63 -1.43 14.59
CA ILE A 408 3.07 -0.41 15.48
C ILE A 408 3.41 -0.82 16.91
N HIS A 409 4.46 -0.21 17.44
CA HIS A 409 5.10 -0.60 18.67
C HIS A 409 4.91 0.46 19.73
N MET A 410 4.71 0.05 21.00
CA MET A 410 4.67 0.96 22.14
C MET A 410 3.69 2.14 21.96
N GLY A 411 2.61 1.92 21.22
CA GLY A 411 1.49 2.85 21.09
C GLY A 411 0.50 2.72 22.24
N SER A 412 -0.20 3.82 22.56
CA SER A 412 -1.27 3.84 23.57
C SER A 412 -2.64 4.31 23.05
N GLY A 413 -2.71 4.66 21.76
CA GLY A 413 -3.88 5.22 21.12
C GLY A 413 -3.73 5.25 19.61
N ARG A 414 -4.84 5.56 18.93
CA ARG A 414 -4.89 5.95 17.51
C ARG A 414 -4.08 5.04 16.59
N SER A 415 -4.27 3.73 16.68
CA SER A 415 -3.43 2.74 15.98
C SER A 415 -4.22 1.84 15.01
N PRO A 416 -4.84 2.40 13.94
CA PRO A 416 -5.07 3.81 13.63
C PRO A 416 -6.41 4.33 14.20
N LYS A 417 -6.59 5.65 14.31
CA LYS A 417 -7.92 6.24 14.47
C LYS A 417 -8.43 6.73 13.11
N VAL A 418 -9.55 6.17 12.64
CA VAL A 418 -10.15 6.48 11.34
C VAL A 418 -11.53 7.13 11.50
N GLY A 419 -11.98 7.89 10.51
CA GLY A 419 -13.31 8.52 10.52
C GLY A 419 -13.46 9.56 9.42
N ALA A 420 -14.59 10.26 9.42
CA ALA A 420 -14.79 11.51 8.69
C ALA A 420 -15.13 12.63 9.67
N ASN A 421 -14.56 13.82 9.46
CA ASN A 421 -14.88 15.00 10.28
C ASN A 421 -16.17 15.72 9.84
N THR A 422 -16.82 15.28 8.76
CA THR A 422 -18.04 15.87 8.18
C THR A 422 -19.05 14.77 7.84
N ASN A 423 -20.27 15.11 7.40
CA ASN A 423 -21.24 14.15 6.84
C ASN A 423 -20.76 13.46 5.53
N ALA A 424 -19.49 13.58 5.17
CA ALA A 424 -18.90 12.99 3.98
C ALA A 424 -18.55 11.52 4.19
N GLN A 425 -18.81 10.69 3.19
CA GLN A 425 -18.46 9.27 3.20
C GLN A 425 -16.94 9.11 3.43
N GLY A 426 -16.53 8.83 4.68
CA GLY A 426 -15.15 8.72 5.18
C GLY A 426 -14.26 7.67 4.50
N GLY A 427 -14.66 7.16 3.33
CA GLY A 427 -13.83 6.38 2.45
C GLY A 427 -13.58 4.96 2.97
N VAL A 428 -12.40 4.45 2.63
CA VAL A 428 -11.98 3.08 2.96
C VAL A 428 -10.55 3.05 3.47
N VAL A 429 -10.34 2.24 4.51
CA VAL A 429 -9.02 1.88 5.02
C VAL A 429 -8.94 0.35 5.04
N HIS A 430 -7.95 -0.18 4.32
CA HIS A 430 -7.61 -1.61 4.32
C HIS A 430 -6.35 -1.82 5.17
N MET A 431 -6.53 -2.32 6.38
CA MET A 431 -5.46 -2.60 7.33
C MET A 431 -5.11 -4.09 7.28
N ILE A 432 -3.93 -4.42 6.76
CA ILE A 432 -3.56 -5.79 6.42
C ILE A 432 -2.13 -6.13 6.82
N ASN A 433 -1.90 -7.32 7.38
CA ASN A 433 -0.56 -7.82 7.70
C ASN A 433 0.27 -6.94 8.65
N ASN A 434 -0.36 -6.10 9.48
CA ASN A 434 0.37 -5.25 10.44
C ASN A 434 0.69 -6.04 11.71
N TYR A 435 1.83 -5.71 12.33
CA TYR A 435 2.25 -6.26 13.61
C TYR A 435 2.15 -5.20 14.69
N LEU A 436 1.36 -5.47 15.73
CA LEU A 436 1.13 -4.58 16.86
C LEU A 436 1.68 -5.23 18.13
N ASP A 437 2.67 -4.62 18.76
CA ASP A 437 3.37 -5.20 19.91
C ASP A 437 3.66 -4.20 21.02
N GLN A 438 3.59 -4.68 22.27
CA GLN A 438 3.79 -3.89 23.49
C GLN A 438 2.89 -2.66 23.65
N ASN A 439 1.76 -2.64 22.94
CA ASN A 439 0.79 -1.55 23.00
C ASN A 439 -0.02 -1.55 24.30
N TYR A 440 -0.66 -0.42 24.58
CA TYR A 440 -1.53 -0.17 25.73
C TYR A 440 -2.83 0.50 25.26
N GLY A 441 -3.87 0.48 26.08
CA GLY A 441 -5.06 1.30 25.83
C GLY A 441 -5.81 0.83 24.59
N SER A 442 -6.21 1.75 23.72
CA SER A 442 -7.04 1.43 22.55
C SER A 442 -6.25 1.48 21.23
N GLY A 443 -6.37 0.44 20.42
CA GLY A 443 -5.73 0.33 19.12
C GLY A 443 -6.48 1.06 18.01
N ALA A 444 -7.09 0.29 17.11
CA ALA A 444 -7.88 0.79 16.00
C ALA A 444 -9.21 1.39 16.50
N ASP A 445 -9.53 2.62 16.10
CA ASP A 445 -10.79 3.29 16.41
C ASP A 445 -11.43 3.77 15.11
N ASN A 446 -12.77 3.77 15.03
CA ASN A 446 -13.53 4.20 13.87
C ASN A 446 -14.65 5.14 14.33
N MET A 447 -14.53 6.43 14.02
CA MET A 447 -15.40 7.52 14.49
C MET A 447 -16.66 7.77 13.62
N GLN A 448 -17.04 6.83 12.75
CA GLN A 448 -18.16 6.86 11.78
C GLN A 448 -17.74 7.12 10.33
N GLN A 449 -18.57 6.61 9.41
CA GLN A 449 -18.55 6.81 7.95
C GLN A 449 -17.35 6.27 7.17
N THR A 450 -16.27 5.85 7.84
CA THR A 450 -15.16 5.13 7.20
C THR A 450 -15.41 3.63 7.18
N THR A 451 -15.20 3.02 6.03
CA THR A 451 -15.18 1.56 5.87
C THR A 451 -13.81 1.02 6.27
N LEU A 452 -13.74 0.23 7.34
CA LEU A 452 -12.50 -0.36 7.83
C LEU A 452 -12.52 -1.89 7.62
N LEU A 453 -11.60 -2.38 6.78
CA LEU A 453 -11.35 -3.81 6.62
C LEU A 453 -10.00 -4.15 7.28
N MET A 454 -10.02 -5.09 8.23
CA MET A 454 -8.84 -5.57 8.94
C MET A 454 -8.68 -7.06 8.70
N GLU A 455 -7.59 -7.52 8.09
CA GLU A 455 -7.35 -8.96 7.89
C GLU A 455 -5.86 -9.31 7.97
N GLY A 456 -5.55 -10.51 8.47
CA GLY A 456 -4.17 -11.00 8.58
C GLY A 456 -3.26 -10.16 9.49
N ASN A 457 -3.79 -9.28 10.35
CA ASN A 457 -2.97 -8.54 11.30
C ASN A 457 -2.65 -9.40 12.53
N TYR A 458 -1.53 -9.09 13.19
CA TYR A 458 -1.08 -9.77 14.40
C TYR A 458 -1.04 -8.79 15.57
N PHE A 459 -1.91 -9.01 16.55
CA PHE A 459 -2.00 -8.22 17.78
C PHE A 459 -1.42 -9.03 18.92
N GLU A 460 -0.16 -8.74 19.26
CA GLU A 460 0.49 -9.34 20.43
C GLU A 460 -0.15 -8.85 21.73
N LYS A 461 0.01 -9.65 22.78
CA LYS A 461 -0.57 -9.34 24.09
C LYS A 461 0.09 -8.08 24.65
N GLY A 462 -0.71 -7.04 24.84
CA GLY A 462 -0.31 -5.78 25.44
C GLY A 462 -0.88 -5.63 26.86
N THR A 463 -0.36 -4.65 27.61
CA THR A 463 -0.89 -4.33 28.93
C THR A 463 -2.17 -3.50 28.77
N ARG A 464 -3.32 -4.03 29.20
CA ARG A 464 -4.63 -3.36 29.05
C ARG A 464 -4.90 -2.90 27.61
N PHE A 465 -4.38 -3.65 26.63
CA PHE A 465 -4.53 -3.30 25.22
C PHE A 465 -5.82 -3.90 24.68
N GLU A 466 -6.69 -3.04 24.17
CA GLU A 466 -7.86 -3.37 23.37
C GLU A 466 -7.52 -3.05 21.90
N PRO A 467 -7.20 -4.06 21.06
CA PRO A 467 -6.84 -3.86 19.66
C PRO A 467 -7.82 -3.04 18.83
N ILE A 468 -9.10 -3.09 19.17
CA ILE A 468 -10.18 -2.33 18.54
C ILE A 468 -10.95 -1.64 19.67
N ALA A 469 -11.16 -0.33 19.53
CA ALA A 469 -11.98 0.46 20.44
C ALA A 469 -13.44 -0.04 20.42
N ARG A 470 -14.09 -0.12 21.58
CA ARG A 470 -15.50 -0.52 21.66
C ARG A 470 -16.41 0.40 20.84
N SER A 471 -16.11 1.70 20.79
CA SER A 471 -16.78 2.70 19.97
C SER A 471 -16.74 2.40 18.46
N ALA A 472 -15.74 1.65 18.00
CA ALA A 472 -15.59 1.32 16.58
C ALA A 472 -16.53 0.20 16.13
N THR A 473 -17.03 -0.63 17.05
CA THR A 473 -17.74 -1.88 16.74
C THR A 473 -19.12 -1.68 16.10
N SER A 474 -19.74 -0.52 16.30
CA SER A 474 -21.02 -0.15 15.68
C SER A 474 -20.86 0.45 14.27
N ASN A 475 -19.63 0.77 13.87
CA ASN A 475 -19.33 1.35 12.56
C ASN A 475 -19.03 0.27 11.50
N PRO A 476 -18.96 0.64 10.21
CA PRO A 476 -18.55 -0.28 9.15
C PRO A 476 -17.13 -0.81 9.36
N LEU A 477 -17.02 -1.92 10.09
CA LEU A 477 -15.79 -2.60 10.48
C LEU A 477 -15.91 -4.10 10.19
N PHE A 478 -15.00 -4.62 9.37
CA PHE A 478 -14.90 -6.04 9.08
C PHE A 478 -13.52 -6.55 9.50
N ALA A 479 -13.45 -7.26 10.62
CA ALA A 479 -12.22 -7.72 11.23
C ALA A 479 -12.37 -9.19 11.68
N PRO A 480 -12.32 -10.15 10.74
CA PRO A 480 -12.52 -11.55 11.09
C PRO A 480 -11.39 -12.09 11.97
N THR A 481 -11.73 -13.04 12.83
CA THR A 481 -10.80 -13.86 13.63
C THR A 481 -11.05 -15.33 13.31
N SER A 482 -10.24 -16.24 13.86
CA SER A 482 -10.45 -17.67 13.69
C SER A 482 -11.84 -18.13 14.13
N ALA A 483 -12.45 -17.46 15.11
CA ALA A 483 -13.78 -17.79 15.62
C ALA A 483 -14.93 -17.57 14.61
N ASN A 484 -14.77 -16.63 13.67
CA ASN A 484 -15.83 -16.26 12.71
C ASN A 484 -15.37 -16.33 11.25
N ILE A 485 -14.20 -16.91 10.99
CA ILE A 485 -13.59 -16.94 9.64
C ILE A 485 -14.47 -17.67 8.61
N GLY A 486 -15.20 -18.71 9.02
CA GLY A 486 -16.11 -19.44 8.14
C GLY A 486 -17.25 -18.55 7.61
N TYR A 487 -17.87 -17.76 8.49
CA TYR A 487 -18.90 -16.79 8.11
C TYR A 487 -18.32 -15.66 7.27
N ALA A 488 -17.16 -15.12 7.65
CA ALA A 488 -16.49 -14.06 6.92
C ALA A 488 -16.13 -14.47 5.49
N ASN A 489 -15.75 -15.73 5.27
CA ASN A 489 -15.40 -16.27 3.96
C ASN A 489 -16.56 -16.25 2.95
N ASN A 490 -17.82 -16.25 3.39
CA ASN A 490 -18.97 -16.07 2.49
C ASN A 490 -18.92 -14.70 1.78
N TYR A 491 -18.47 -13.66 2.49
CA TYR A 491 -18.30 -12.32 1.92
C TYR A 491 -17.02 -12.21 1.10
N CYS A 492 -15.86 -12.62 1.63
CA CYS A 492 -14.61 -12.47 0.88
C CYS A 492 -14.61 -13.29 -0.41
N SER A 493 -15.14 -14.52 -0.39
CA SER A 493 -15.16 -15.36 -1.61
C SER A 493 -16.05 -14.76 -2.69
N SER A 494 -17.23 -14.25 -2.32
CA SER A 494 -18.18 -13.65 -3.27
C SER A 494 -17.76 -12.25 -3.76
N ILE A 495 -17.20 -11.40 -2.88
CA ILE A 495 -16.91 -9.99 -3.19
C ILE A 495 -15.46 -9.80 -3.64
N LEU A 496 -14.52 -10.51 -3.01
CA LEU A 496 -13.09 -10.38 -3.28
C LEU A 496 -12.53 -11.54 -4.11
N GLY A 497 -13.31 -12.59 -4.39
CA GLY A 497 -12.82 -13.76 -5.15
C GLY A 497 -11.71 -14.54 -4.45
N ARG A 498 -11.59 -14.40 -3.12
CA ARG A 498 -10.61 -15.09 -2.28
C ARG A 498 -11.14 -15.27 -0.86
N SER A 499 -10.61 -16.23 -0.12
CA SER A 499 -10.89 -16.32 1.32
C SER A 499 -10.35 -15.10 2.08
N CYS A 500 -11.02 -14.74 3.18
CA CYS A 500 -10.45 -13.82 4.15
C CYS A 500 -9.30 -14.50 4.91
N VAL A 501 -8.47 -13.71 5.59
CA VAL A 501 -7.52 -14.23 6.57
C VAL A 501 -7.80 -13.64 7.94
N SER A 502 -7.85 -14.50 8.95
CA SER A 502 -8.12 -14.10 10.32
C SER A 502 -7.03 -13.17 10.85
N ASN A 503 -7.44 -12.14 11.58
CA ASN A 503 -6.57 -11.45 12.52
C ASN A 503 -6.25 -12.37 13.70
N VAL A 504 -5.03 -12.29 14.22
CA VAL A 504 -4.62 -12.95 15.45
C VAL A 504 -4.71 -11.95 16.60
N ASP A 505 -5.60 -12.18 17.56
CA ASP A 505 -5.72 -11.38 18.78
C ASP A 505 -5.28 -12.19 20.01
N LEU A 506 -4.17 -11.80 20.64
CA LEU A 506 -3.71 -12.39 21.91
C LEU A 506 -4.19 -11.62 23.16
N ASN A 507 -5.01 -10.58 22.98
CA ASN A 507 -5.56 -9.77 24.06
C ASN A 507 -6.95 -10.24 24.51
N ASN A 508 -7.62 -11.09 23.72
CA ASN A 508 -8.97 -11.60 23.97
C ASN A 508 -9.97 -10.45 24.22
N SER A 509 -9.88 -9.40 23.43
CA SER A 509 -10.63 -8.16 23.64
C SER A 509 -12.13 -8.27 23.37
N GLY A 510 -12.55 -9.25 22.56
CA GLY A 510 -13.94 -9.43 22.14
C GLY A 510 -14.47 -8.38 21.14
N ASN A 511 -13.64 -7.42 20.72
CA ASN A 511 -14.06 -6.28 19.90
C ASN A 511 -13.87 -6.49 18.38
N PHE A 512 -13.45 -7.69 17.96
CA PHE A 512 -13.31 -8.05 16.55
C PHE A 512 -14.67 -8.42 15.96
N VAL A 513 -15.23 -7.52 15.15
CA VAL A 513 -16.57 -7.67 14.57
C VAL A 513 -16.53 -7.87 13.06
N VAL A 514 -17.53 -8.57 12.54
CA VAL A 514 -17.72 -8.84 11.12
C VAL A 514 -18.99 -8.11 10.65
N ASN A 515 -18.95 -6.78 10.65
CA ASN A 515 -20.08 -5.96 10.22
C ASN A 515 -20.18 -6.00 8.68
N SER A 516 -21.23 -6.63 8.17
CA SER A 516 -21.46 -6.81 6.74
C SER A 516 -21.55 -5.51 5.96
N SER A 517 -21.93 -4.39 6.61
CA SER A 517 -21.98 -3.07 5.98
C SER A 517 -20.63 -2.65 5.38
N ALA A 518 -19.52 -3.02 6.01
CA ALA A 518 -18.19 -2.74 5.45
C ALA A 518 -17.96 -3.49 4.12
N MET A 519 -18.34 -4.76 4.05
CA MET A 519 -18.23 -5.54 2.82
C MET A 519 -19.24 -5.10 1.77
N SER A 520 -20.44 -4.68 2.15
CA SER A 520 -21.42 -4.06 1.25
C SER A 520 -20.88 -2.76 0.64
N ASN A 521 -20.26 -1.90 1.44
CA ASN A 521 -19.61 -0.67 0.96
C ASN A 521 -18.47 -0.97 -0.01
N ILE A 522 -17.62 -1.96 0.31
CA ILE A 522 -16.60 -2.45 -0.61
C ILE A 522 -17.26 -2.97 -1.90
N ASN A 523 -18.32 -3.76 -1.80
CA ASN A 523 -19.04 -4.29 -2.96
C ASN A 523 -19.83 -3.26 -3.79
N ALA A 524 -20.14 -2.10 -3.22
CA ALA A 524 -20.71 -1.00 -3.98
C ALA A 524 -19.66 -0.29 -4.85
N ASN A 525 -18.37 -0.35 -4.48
CA ASN A 525 -17.29 0.35 -5.17
C ASN A 525 -16.33 -0.62 -5.87
N SER A 526 -16.40 -0.69 -7.22
CA SER A 526 -15.59 -1.63 -8.01
C SER A 526 -14.09 -1.41 -7.87
N ASN A 527 -13.65 -0.14 -7.76
CA ASN A 527 -12.26 0.19 -7.53
C ASN A 527 -11.78 -0.34 -6.17
N TRP A 528 -12.55 -0.14 -5.09
CA TRP A 528 -12.21 -0.67 -3.77
C TRP A 528 -12.12 -2.19 -3.79
N ARG A 529 -13.10 -2.89 -4.39
CA ARG A 529 -13.05 -4.35 -4.55
C ARG A 529 -11.78 -4.82 -5.24
N ASN A 530 -11.47 -4.22 -6.39
CA ASN A 530 -10.35 -4.66 -7.23
C ASN A 530 -9.01 -4.44 -6.51
N VAL A 531 -8.84 -3.29 -5.88
CA VAL A 531 -7.64 -2.99 -5.09
C VAL A 531 -7.51 -3.92 -3.90
N ILE A 532 -8.54 -4.06 -3.06
CA ILE A 532 -8.51 -4.91 -1.86
C ILE A 532 -8.28 -6.39 -2.23
N ARG A 533 -8.85 -6.85 -3.34
CA ARG A 533 -8.61 -8.20 -3.89
C ARG A 533 -7.15 -8.42 -4.28
N SER A 534 -6.49 -7.40 -4.81
CA SER A 534 -5.08 -7.50 -5.27
C SER A 534 -4.08 -7.66 -4.12
N VAL A 535 -4.39 -7.13 -2.93
CA VAL A 535 -3.50 -7.25 -1.77
C VAL A 535 -3.77 -8.57 -1.05
N ARG A 536 -2.72 -9.36 -0.85
CA ARG A 536 -2.80 -10.70 -0.26
C ARG A 536 -2.42 -10.69 1.21
N PRO A 537 -3.25 -11.27 2.10
CA PRO A 537 -2.87 -11.43 3.49
C PRO A 537 -1.77 -12.49 3.65
N LYS A 538 -0.96 -12.32 4.69
CA LYS A 538 0.15 -13.20 5.08
C LYS A 538 -0.26 -14.09 6.24
N ARG A 539 0.50 -15.18 6.46
CA ARG A 539 0.39 -15.94 7.70
C ARG A 539 0.97 -15.14 8.87
N ALA A 540 0.46 -15.40 10.07
CA ALA A 540 0.90 -14.74 11.30
C ALA A 540 2.43 -14.78 11.55
N SER A 541 3.08 -15.91 11.26
CA SER A 541 4.53 -16.07 11.39
C SER A 541 5.30 -15.15 10.44
N GLU A 542 4.85 -15.04 9.19
CA GLU A 542 5.41 -14.10 8.22
C GLU A 542 5.18 -12.66 8.67
N VAL A 543 4.01 -12.35 9.24
CA VAL A 543 3.68 -10.99 9.72
C VAL A 543 4.64 -10.52 10.80
N ARG A 544 5.00 -11.39 11.74
CA ARG A 544 5.93 -11.08 12.84
C ARG A 544 7.39 -10.97 12.42
N SER A 545 7.78 -11.65 11.34
CA SER A 545 9.18 -11.73 10.88
C SER A 545 9.49 -10.76 9.72
N GLN A 546 8.55 -9.88 9.37
CA GLN A 546 8.78 -8.88 8.33
C GLN A 546 9.89 -7.91 8.74
N ARG A 547 10.56 -7.36 7.73
CA ARG A 547 11.50 -6.25 7.91
C ARG A 547 10.68 -4.96 7.99
N PHE A 548 10.89 -4.18 9.04
CA PHE A 548 10.18 -2.93 9.28
C PHE A 548 11.16 -1.77 9.34
N GLY A 549 10.72 -0.60 8.87
CA GLY A 549 11.52 0.62 8.86
C GLY A 549 12.69 0.56 7.88
N PRO A 550 13.64 1.51 8.00
CA PRO A 550 14.71 1.68 7.03
C PRO A 550 15.61 0.45 6.92
N GLN A 551 16.08 0.19 5.71
CA GLN A 551 16.94 -0.94 5.36
C GLN A 551 18.16 -0.47 4.54
N SER A 552 19.25 -1.24 4.60
CA SER A 552 20.48 -0.94 3.87
C SER A 552 20.39 -1.23 2.36
N ASP A 553 19.46 -2.09 1.95
CA ASP A 553 19.32 -2.65 0.61
C ASP A 553 18.16 -2.06 -0.21
N ILE A 554 17.33 -1.19 0.38
CA ILE A 554 16.29 -0.44 -0.34
C ILE A 554 16.95 0.65 -1.20
N LYS A 555 16.54 0.77 -2.47
CA LYS A 555 17.16 1.65 -3.47
C LYS A 555 16.22 2.69 -4.06
#